data_AF-A0A377PDV3-F1
#
_entry.id   AF-A0A377PDV3-F1
#
_cell.length_a   1.000
_cell.length_b   1.000
_cell.length_c   1.000
_cell.angle_alpha   90.00
_cell.angle_beta   90.00
_cell.angle_gamma   90.00
#
_symmetry.space_group_name_H-M   'P 1'
#
loop_
_entity.id
_entity.type
_entity.pdbx_description
1 polymer ?
#
loop_
_entity_poly.entity_id
_entity_poly.type
_entity_poly.pdbx_seq_one_letter_code
_entity_poly.pdbx_strand_id
1 'polypeptide(L)'
;MLSIIRIVLVTLYCILACIFGCIYCLFSPRNPRHVATFGHMFGRLSPLFGLKVETRIPAEAKNYGNSIYIANHQNNYDMVTISNAVQTNTVTVGKKSLIWVPFFGLLYWLTGQPAD
;
A
#
# COMPACT_ATOMS: atom_id res chain seq x y z
N MET A 1 -18.51 19.62 5.60
CA MET A 1 -19.35 18.42 5.41
C MET A 1 -18.72 17.40 4.46
N LEU A 2 -18.32 17.78 3.24
CA LEU A 2 -17.68 16.85 2.27
C LEU A 2 -16.42 16.15 2.81
N SER A 3 -15.55 16.86 3.53
CA SER A 3 -14.33 16.28 4.12
C SER A 3 -14.64 15.22 5.17
N ILE A 4 -15.68 15.40 5.98
CA ILE A 4 -16.11 14.43 7.00
C ILE A 4 -16.56 13.14 6.32
N ILE A 5 -17.37 13.25 5.26
CA ILE A 5 -17.83 12.09 4.47
C ILE A 5 -16.63 11.35 3.88
N ARG A 6 -15.68 12.06 3.27
CA ARG A 6 -14.45 11.45 2.71
C ARG A 6 -13.64 10.72 3.77
N ILE A 7 -13.47 11.30 4.96
CA ILE A 7 -12.75 10.67 6.08
C ILE A 7 -13.46 9.38 6.51
N VAL A 8 -14.79 9.41 6.66
CA VAL A 8 -15.57 8.22 7.04
C VAL A 8 -15.43 7.12 5.98
N LEU A 9 -15.56 7.46 4.70
CA LEU A 9 -15.43 6.50 3.59
C LEU A 9 -14.04 5.88 3.52
N VAL A 10 -12.98 6.70 3.61
CA VAL A 10 -11.59 6.22 3.62
C VAL A 10 -11.33 5.31 4.82
N THR A 11 -11.80 5.70 6.01
CA THR A 11 -11.59 4.92 7.24
C THR A 11 -12.26 3.55 7.14
N LEU A 12 -13.54 3.52 6.75
CA LEU A 12 -14.27 2.26 6.54
C LEU A 12 -13.60 1.39 5.47
N TYR A 13 -13.20 1.99 4.36
CA TYR A 13 -12.49 1.28 3.29
C TYR A 13 -11.19 0.66 3.82
N CYS A 14 -10.36 1.42 4.53
CA CYS A 14 -9.09 0.92 5.05
C CYS A 14 -9.29 -0.24 6.03
N ILE A 15 -10.27 -0.17 6.92
CA ILE A 15 -10.58 -1.26 7.87
C ILE A 15 -11.00 -2.51 7.10
N LEU A 16 -11.95 -2.39 6.17
CA LEU A 16 -12.44 -3.52 5.38
C LEU A 16 -11.33 -4.11 4.50
N ALA A 17 -10.54 -3.26 3.82
CA ALA A 17 -9.42 -3.69 3.00
C ALA A 17 -8.36 -4.43 3.83
N CYS A 18 -8.08 -4.00 5.07
CA CYS A 18 -7.18 -4.72 5.96
C CYS A 18 -7.76 -6.07 6.41
N ILE A 19 -9.04 -6.12 6.81
CA ILE A 19 -9.68 -7.36 7.27
C ILE A 19 -9.71 -8.40 6.13
N PHE A 20 -10.27 -8.02 4.98
CA PHE A 20 -10.35 -8.92 3.83
C PHE A 20 -8.98 -9.23 3.24
N GLY A 21 -8.07 -8.25 3.25
CA GLY A 21 -6.69 -8.45 2.81
C GLY A 21 -5.94 -9.44 3.69
N CYS A 22 -6.09 -9.37 5.01
CA CYS A 22 -5.54 -10.36 5.93
C CYS A 22 -6.10 -11.75 5.61
N ILE A 23 -7.42 -11.90 5.50
CA ILE A 23 -8.06 -13.18 5.14
C ILE A 23 -7.53 -13.71 3.81
N TYR A 24 -7.47 -12.87 2.78
CA TYR A 24 -6.92 -13.23 1.47
C TYR A 24 -5.47 -13.69 1.56
N CYS A 25 -4.64 -12.98 2.33
CA CYS A 25 -3.24 -13.33 2.51
C CYS A 25 -3.06 -14.65 3.27
N LEU A 26 -3.99 -15.07 4.12
CA LEU A 26 -3.88 -16.36 4.83
C LEU A 26 -3.86 -17.56 3.87
N PHE A 27 -4.42 -17.44 2.67
CA PHE A 27 -4.37 -18.49 1.65
C PHE A 27 -3.03 -18.55 0.88
N SER A 28 -2.22 -17.50 0.95
CA SER A 28 -0.88 -17.46 0.35
C SER A 28 0.03 -16.49 1.12
N PRO A 29 0.36 -16.79 2.39
CA PRO A 29 1.00 -15.84 3.28
C PRO A 29 2.35 -15.41 2.71
N ARG A 30 2.64 -14.11 2.82
CA ARG A 30 3.90 -13.49 2.38
C ARG A 30 4.18 -13.64 0.88
N ASN A 31 3.15 -13.79 0.06
CA ASN A 31 3.29 -13.78 -1.39
C ASN A 31 3.83 -12.41 -1.88
N PRO A 32 4.95 -12.37 -2.65
CA PRO A 32 5.57 -11.12 -3.12
C PRO A 32 4.66 -10.22 -3.97
N ARG A 33 3.53 -10.74 -4.46
CA ARG A 33 2.55 -9.95 -5.21
C ARG A 33 1.69 -9.06 -4.33
N HIS A 34 1.51 -9.42 -3.05
CA HIS A 34 0.54 -8.78 -2.16
C HIS A 34 0.81 -7.30 -1.93
N VAL A 35 2.07 -6.90 -1.75
CA VAL A 35 2.44 -5.49 -1.54
C VAL A 35 1.93 -4.61 -2.68
N ALA A 36 2.16 -5.02 -3.94
CA ALA A 36 1.67 -4.30 -5.11
C ALA A 36 0.14 -4.32 -5.17
N THR A 37 -0.50 -5.47 -4.93
CA THR A 37 -1.96 -5.60 -4.93
C THR A 37 -2.64 -4.63 -3.96
N PHE A 38 -2.24 -4.66 -2.68
CA PHE A 38 -2.85 -3.80 -1.66
C PHE A 38 -2.37 -2.35 -1.79
N GLY A 39 -1.12 -2.12 -2.20
CA GLY A 39 -0.61 -0.79 -2.53
C GLY A 39 -1.46 -0.12 -3.61
N HIS A 40 -1.77 -0.82 -4.71
CA HIS A 40 -2.64 -0.28 -5.77
C HIS A 40 -4.07 -0.05 -5.27
N MET A 41 -4.58 -0.87 -4.35
CA MET A 41 -5.88 -0.62 -3.71
C MET A 41 -5.87 0.68 -2.91
N PHE A 42 -4.85 0.93 -2.09
CA PHE A 42 -4.71 2.19 -1.35
C PHE A 42 -4.45 3.38 -2.29
N GLY A 43 -3.64 3.23 -3.33
CA GLY A 43 -3.37 4.28 -4.32
C GLY A 43 -4.62 4.74 -5.07
N ARG A 44 -5.60 3.86 -5.30
CA ARG A 44 -6.90 4.20 -5.91
C ARG A 44 -7.77 5.09 -5.01
N LEU A 45 -7.42 5.29 -3.74
CA LEU A 45 -8.11 6.23 -2.85
C LEU A 45 -7.75 7.69 -3.11
N SER A 46 -6.71 7.98 -3.89
CA SER A 46 -6.25 9.36 -4.17
C SER A 46 -7.36 10.36 -4.52
N PRO A 47 -8.41 10.03 -5.31
CA PRO A 47 -9.51 10.97 -5.57
C PRO A 47 -10.34 11.33 -4.34
N LEU A 48 -10.47 10.42 -3.36
CA LEU A 48 -11.15 10.71 -2.08
C LEU A 48 -10.36 11.70 -1.24
N PHE A 49 -9.04 11.78 -1.43
CA PHE A 49 -8.18 12.81 -0.86
C PHE A 49 -8.19 14.11 -1.70
N GLY A 50 -8.94 14.16 -2.80
CA GLY A 50 -8.96 15.31 -3.70
C GLY A 50 -7.72 15.42 -4.59
N LEU A 51 -6.97 14.32 -4.76
CA LEU A 51 -5.74 14.29 -5.54
C LEU A 51 -5.99 13.66 -6.91
N LYS A 52 -5.39 14.27 -7.95
CA LYS A 52 -5.21 13.65 -9.26
C LYS A 52 -3.74 13.23 -9.37
N VAL A 53 -3.48 11.93 -9.27
CA VAL A 53 -2.13 11.38 -9.30
C VAL A 53 -1.80 10.89 -10.69
N GLU A 54 -0.70 11.38 -11.26
CA GLU A 54 -0.14 10.87 -12.52
C GLU A 54 0.95 9.84 -12.24
N THR A 55 0.67 8.57 -12.53
CA THR A 55 1.64 7.48 -12.39
C THR A 55 2.38 7.28 -13.70
N ARG A 56 3.71 7.37 -13.68
CA ARG A 56 4.58 7.13 -14.84
C ARG A 56 5.51 5.96 -14.54
N ILE A 57 5.32 4.84 -15.24
CA ILE A 57 6.13 3.63 -15.09
C ILE A 57 6.76 3.32 -16.45
N PRO A 58 8.10 3.22 -16.55
CA PRO A 58 8.78 2.81 -17.78
C PRO A 58 8.29 1.44 -18.25
N ALA A 59 8.22 1.22 -19.57
CA ALA A 59 7.75 -0.04 -20.13
C ALA A 59 8.69 -1.21 -19.75
N GLU A 60 9.98 -0.91 -19.59
CA GLU A 60 11.05 -1.82 -19.24
C GLU A 60 11.06 -2.19 -17.76
N ALA A 61 10.29 -1.48 -16.91
CA ALA A 61 10.33 -1.66 -15.45
C ALA A 61 9.99 -3.10 -15.01
N LYS A 62 9.19 -3.82 -15.81
CA LYS A 62 8.87 -5.24 -15.58
C LYS A 62 10.06 -6.18 -15.75
N ASN A 63 11.07 -5.75 -16.51
CA ASN A 63 12.26 -6.52 -16.85
C ASN A 63 13.48 -6.07 -16.03
N TYR A 64 13.32 -5.09 -15.15
CA TYR A 64 14.36 -4.75 -14.20
C TYR A 64 14.58 -5.97 -13.29
N GLY A 65 15.83 -6.40 -13.16
CA GLY A 65 16.22 -7.43 -12.20
C GLY A 65 16.14 -6.91 -10.76
N ASN A 66 16.98 -7.43 -9.88
CA ASN A 66 17.07 -6.92 -8.51
C ASN A 66 17.40 -5.42 -8.52
N SER A 67 16.48 -4.61 -8.00
CA SER A 67 16.52 -3.15 -8.10
C SER A 67 16.11 -2.53 -6.78
N ILE A 68 16.67 -1.35 -6.49
CA ILE A 68 16.30 -0.54 -5.32
C ILE A 68 15.52 0.67 -5.82
N TYR A 69 14.26 0.77 -5.41
CA TYR A 69 13.42 1.94 -5.69
C TYR A 69 13.61 2.95 -4.56
N ILE A 70 14.07 4.15 -4.91
CA ILE A 70 14.27 5.24 -3.96
C ILE A 70 13.20 6.29 -4.21
N ALA A 71 12.47 6.64 -3.15
CA ALA A 71 11.47 7.69 -3.20
C ALA A 71 11.57 8.58 -1.96
N ASN A 72 11.21 9.85 -2.12
CA ASN A 72 11.03 10.75 -1.00
C ASN A 72 9.76 10.36 -0.21
N HIS A 73 9.84 10.35 1.12
CA HIS A 73 8.70 10.21 2.01
C HIS A 73 8.40 11.56 2.66
N GLN A 74 7.56 12.37 2.01
CA GLN A 74 7.27 13.74 2.43
C GLN A 74 6.23 13.78 3.55
N ASN A 75 5.20 12.94 3.49
CA ASN A 75 4.12 12.90 4.49
C ASN A 75 3.24 11.64 4.34
N ASN A 76 2.21 11.53 5.18
CA ASN A 76 1.33 10.35 5.18
C ASN A 76 0.48 10.18 3.90
N TYR A 77 0.34 11.21 3.06
CA TYR A 77 -0.34 11.08 1.76
C TYR A 77 0.45 10.22 0.77
N ASP A 78 1.72 9.92 1.05
CA ASP A 78 2.53 9.02 0.22
C ASP A 78 1.87 7.65 0.04
N MET A 79 1.08 7.21 1.03
CA MET A 79 0.27 6.00 0.95
C MET A 79 -0.74 5.99 -0.23
N VAL A 80 -1.20 7.16 -0.69
CA VAL A 80 -2.14 7.26 -1.82
C VAL A 80 -1.51 7.86 -3.08
N THR A 81 -0.36 8.53 -2.97
CA THR A 81 0.32 9.14 -4.11
C THR A 81 1.37 8.22 -4.74
N ILE A 82 2.10 7.42 -3.95
CA ILE A 82 3.15 6.55 -4.49
C ILE A 82 2.71 5.12 -4.74
N SER A 83 1.67 4.65 -4.04
CA SER A 83 1.40 3.21 -3.96
C SER A 83 1.04 2.58 -5.31
N ASN A 84 0.46 3.33 -6.25
CA ASN A 84 0.19 2.86 -7.62
C ASN A 84 1.46 2.65 -8.47
N ALA A 85 2.60 3.22 -8.08
CA ALA A 85 3.88 3.05 -8.77
C ALA A 85 4.64 1.79 -8.31
N VAL A 86 4.19 1.15 -7.23
CA VAL A 86 4.83 -0.05 -6.67
C VAL A 86 4.74 -1.21 -7.67
N GLN A 87 5.89 -1.81 -7.99
CA GLN A 87 5.96 -2.97 -8.89
C GLN A 87 5.72 -4.28 -8.12
N THR A 88 5.26 -5.31 -8.82
CA THR A 88 5.13 -6.66 -8.25
C THR A 88 6.49 -7.14 -7.73
N ASN A 89 6.49 -7.92 -6.64
CA ASN A 89 7.70 -8.39 -5.94
C ASN A 89 8.51 -7.29 -5.23
N THR A 90 7.98 -6.07 -5.09
CA THR A 90 8.60 -5.02 -4.27
C THR A 90 8.35 -5.30 -2.79
N VAL A 91 9.41 -5.21 -1.98
CA VAL A 91 9.32 -5.08 -0.52
C VAL A 91 9.56 -3.64 -0.11
N THR A 92 8.92 -3.19 0.97
CA THR A 92 9.11 -1.84 1.50
C THR A 92 9.91 -1.87 2.79
N VAL A 93 10.76 -0.87 2.98
CA VAL A 93 11.43 -0.63 4.25
C VAL A 93 10.52 0.26 5.09
N GLY A 94 10.08 -0.26 6.24
CA GLY A 94 9.15 0.42 7.15
C GLY A 94 9.67 0.44 8.57
N LYS A 95 9.03 1.22 9.43
CA LYS A 95 9.34 1.23 10.87
C LYS A 95 8.86 -0.07 11.51
N LYS A 96 9.67 -0.65 12.40
CA LYS A 96 9.29 -1.82 13.21
C LYS A 96 7.95 -1.65 13.93
N SER A 97 7.67 -0.43 14.38
CA SER A 97 6.43 -0.10 15.09
C SER A 97 5.15 -0.27 14.25
N LEU A 98 5.26 -0.36 12.92
CA LEU A 98 4.09 -0.50 12.05
C LEU A 98 3.30 -1.78 12.31
N ILE A 99 3.93 -2.85 12.81
CA ILE A 99 3.24 -4.10 13.16
C ILE A 99 2.15 -3.89 14.23
N TRP A 100 2.28 -2.85 15.05
CA TRP A 100 1.33 -2.52 16.12
C TRP A 100 0.15 -1.65 15.66
N VAL A 101 0.15 -1.17 14.41
CA VAL A 101 -0.98 -0.40 13.89
C VAL A 101 -2.18 -1.35 13.72
N PRO A 102 -3.34 -1.09 14.35
CA PRO A 102 -4.49 -1.98 14.27
C PRO A 102 -4.92 -2.24 12.82
N PHE A 103 -5.21 -3.50 12.50
CA PHE A 103 -5.56 -4.03 11.17
C PHE A 103 -4.43 -3.93 10.13
N PHE A 104 -3.84 -2.76 9.95
CA PHE A 104 -2.79 -2.50 8.97
C PHE A 104 -1.50 -3.26 9.29
N GLY A 105 -1.05 -3.30 10.54
CA GLY A 105 0.21 -3.93 10.93
C GLY A 105 0.25 -5.42 10.62
N LEU A 106 -0.86 -6.12 10.87
CA LEU A 106 -1.01 -7.53 10.51
C LEU A 106 -1.00 -7.71 8.98
N LEU A 107 -1.76 -6.89 8.24
CA LEU A 107 -1.75 -6.93 6.78
C LEU A 107 -0.33 -6.70 6.25
N TYR A 108 0.35 -5.65 6.73
CA TYR A 108 1.71 -5.28 6.34
C TYR A 108 2.66 -6.47 6.47
N TRP A 109 2.64 -7.16 7.61
CA TRP A 109 3.45 -8.35 7.81
C TRP A 109 3.05 -9.53 6.90
N LEU A 110 1.74 -9.78 6.73
CA LEU A 110 1.21 -10.84 5.87
C LEU A 110 1.51 -10.62 4.38
N THR A 111 1.71 -9.37 3.96
CA THR A 111 2.13 -9.05 2.58
C THR A 111 3.60 -9.35 2.29
N GLY A 112 4.36 -9.85 3.27
CA GLY A 112 5.75 -10.25 3.08
C GLY A 112 6.78 -9.23 3.54
N GLN A 113 6.35 -8.13 4.16
CA GLN A 113 7.28 -7.11 4.61
C GLN A 113 8.09 -7.57 5.84
N PRO A 114 9.34 -7.10 5.99
CA PRO A 114 10.15 -7.36 7.18
C PRO A 114 9.54 -6.67 8.42
N ALA A 115 9.74 -7.27 9.60
CA ALA A 115 9.23 -6.75 10.90
C ALA A 115 10.38 -6.50 11.89
N ASP A 116 11.55 -6.21 11.34
CA ASP A 116 12.86 -6.19 11.99
C ASP A 116 13.04 -4.93 12.84
#